data_AF-A0A117LWK9-F1
#
_entry.id   AF-A0A117LWK9-F1
#
_cell.length_a   1.000
_cell.length_b   1.000
_cell.length_c   1.000
_cell.angle_alpha   90.00
_cell.angle_beta   90.00
_cell.angle_gamma   90.00
#
_symmetry.space_group_name_H-M   'P 1'
#
loop_
_entity.id
_entity.type
_entity.pdbx_description
1 polymer ?
#
loop_
_entity_poly.entity_id
_entity_poly.type
_entity_poly.pdbx_seq_one_letter_code
_entity_poly.pdbx_strand_id
1 'polypeptide(L)'
;MLTKISNNRILSQWVQQCYHAAIAALIFVLSEWIFTVTKPSILSITNWGQKLLVLFHGFIFFSAVGILSLLILYLISLLFKQRAKSLFVNIGSIVPAAFLASTILLMVDNFTYTVFRFGILDSFNIRRALYALVFLVIFYFCFKLFSLLLSLKIKRIPLKIGIILVVFLGVVVTVPTLITTRAQQTQLLNDQIAPLSDLISSEELPNIILIGSDGLSASHMSVYEYERETTPNITKFANDALFVENNFTNSANTVGSIISILTGKYPTETRTLYPPDMLVGSDAFEHFPAILRSLGYYNVQFGTPYYVDAYAQGMLYGFDEVNGKMAYKDSFTQLNYAGFSTYDSFFISNSLTRVTDRLYHIFFHQVHY
;
A
#
# COMPACT_ATOMS: atom_id res chain seq x y z
N MET A 1 -26.82 -32.79 27.37
CA MET A 1 -26.08 -33.50 26.29
C MET A 1 -26.29 -32.84 24.92
N LEU A 2 -27.53 -32.61 24.48
CA LEU A 2 -27.86 -31.96 23.18
C LEU A 2 -27.29 -30.54 23.01
N THR A 3 -27.29 -29.72 24.08
CA THR A 3 -26.70 -28.37 24.08
C THR A 3 -25.19 -28.40 23.83
N LYS A 4 -24.46 -29.32 24.48
CA LYS A 4 -23.01 -29.53 24.31
C LYS A 4 -22.64 -29.99 22.90
N ILE A 5 -23.44 -30.89 22.31
CA ILE A 5 -23.27 -31.36 20.93
C ILE A 5 -23.52 -30.22 19.93
N SER A 6 -24.54 -29.37 20.16
CA SER A 6 -24.83 -28.22 19.28
C SER A 6 -23.75 -27.13 19.35
N ASN A 7 -23.19 -26.86 20.54
CA ASN A 7 -22.09 -25.90 20.70
C ASN A 7 -20.81 -26.37 20.01
N ASN A 8 -20.48 -27.66 20.10
CA ASN A 8 -19.34 -28.23 19.38
C ASN A 8 -19.51 -28.16 17.85
N ARG A 9 -20.74 -28.24 17.35
CA ARG A 9 -21.04 -28.06 15.92
C ARG A 9 -20.79 -26.63 15.46
N ILE A 10 -21.31 -25.63 16.19
CA ILE A 10 -21.15 -24.21 15.86
C ILE A 10 -19.67 -23.81 15.89
N LEU A 11 -18.93 -24.22 16.93
CA LEU A 11 -17.50 -23.93 17.03
C LEU A 11 -16.73 -24.53 15.85
N SER A 12 -17.04 -25.76 15.45
CA SER A 12 -16.42 -26.38 14.28
C SER A 12 -16.73 -25.65 12.97
N GLN A 13 -17.89 -25.02 12.85
CA GLN A 13 -18.25 -24.25 11.66
C GLN A 13 -17.44 -22.94 11.59
N TRP A 14 -17.24 -22.25 12.72
CA TRP A 14 -16.34 -21.09 12.78
C TRP A 14 -14.91 -21.43 12.38
N VAL A 15 -14.40 -22.57 12.87
CA VAL A 15 -13.09 -23.09 12.46
C VAL A 15 -13.03 -23.31 10.96
N GLN A 16 -14.06 -23.91 10.38
CA GLN A 16 -14.14 -24.13 8.94
C GLN A 16 -14.16 -22.80 8.15
N GLN A 17 -14.83 -21.76 8.66
CA GLN A 17 -14.80 -20.42 8.06
C GLN A 17 -13.38 -19.84 8.04
N CYS A 18 -12.59 -20.04 9.11
CA CYS A 18 -11.19 -19.60 9.11
C CYS A 18 -10.37 -20.28 8.01
N TYR A 19 -10.57 -21.59 7.77
CA TYR A 19 -9.93 -22.29 6.65
C TYR A 19 -10.38 -21.74 5.29
N HIS A 20 -11.68 -21.54 5.10
CA HIS A 20 -12.19 -20.95 3.85
C HIS A 20 -11.62 -19.54 3.62
N ALA A 21 -11.53 -18.71 4.67
CA ALA A 21 -10.97 -17.37 4.58
C ALA A 21 -9.49 -17.40 4.23
N ALA A 22 -8.69 -18.29 4.84
CA ALA A 22 -7.29 -18.46 4.49
C ALA A 22 -7.11 -18.93 3.04
N ILE A 23 -7.91 -19.90 2.57
CA ILE A 23 -7.84 -20.36 1.17
C ILE A 23 -8.22 -19.22 0.20
N ALA A 24 -9.30 -18.49 0.49
CA ALA A 24 -9.72 -17.37 -0.35
C ALA A 24 -8.68 -16.23 -0.35
N ALA A 25 -8.06 -15.94 0.80
CA ALA A 25 -6.95 -15.00 0.91
C ALA A 25 -5.72 -15.46 0.13
N LEU A 26 -5.38 -16.76 0.14
CA LEU A 26 -4.30 -17.32 -0.68
C LEU A 26 -4.58 -17.13 -2.17
N ILE A 27 -5.81 -17.40 -2.62
CA ILE A 27 -6.21 -17.21 -4.02
C ILE A 27 -6.07 -15.73 -4.41
N PHE A 28 -6.55 -14.83 -3.56
CA PHE A 28 -6.43 -13.38 -3.75
C PHE A 28 -4.95 -12.95 -3.85
N VAL A 29 -4.16 -13.31 -2.85
CA VAL A 29 -2.75 -12.93 -2.76
C VAL A 29 -1.93 -13.52 -3.91
N LEU A 30 -2.16 -14.78 -4.26
CA LEU A 30 -1.46 -15.41 -5.38
C LEU A 30 -1.80 -14.71 -6.70
N SER A 31 -3.08 -14.38 -6.93
CA SER A 31 -3.51 -13.63 -8.12
C SER A 31 -2.82 -12.27 -8.19
N GLU A 32 -2.83 -11.50 -7.11
CA GLU A 32 -2.21 -10.18 -7.04
C GLU A 32 -0.69 -10.24 -7.15
N TRP A 33 -0.07 -11.26 -6.56
CA TRP A 33 1.36 -11.49 -6.64
C TRP A 33 1.79 -11.84 -8.06
N ILE A 34 1.07 -12.75 -8.73
CA ILE A 34 1.31 -13.06 -10.15
C ILE A 34 1.20 -11.78 -10.98
N PHE A 35 0.12 -11.02 -10.80
CA PHE A 35 -0.08 -9.77 -11.52
C PHE A 35 1.07 -8.77 -11.27
N THR A 36 1.51 -8.62 -10.02
CA THR A 36 2.51 -7.61 -9.65
C THR A 36 3.92 -8.00 -10.12
N VAL A 37 4.27 -9.28 -10.08
CA VAL A 37 5.59 -9.77 -10.55
C VAL A 37 5.68 -9.82 -12.08
N THR A 38 4.54 -9.97 -12.77
CA THR A 38 4.50 -10.06 -14.25
C THR A 38 4.34 -8.71 -14.96
N LYS A 39 3.83 -7.68 -14.28
CA LYS A 39 3.83 -6.31 -14.80
C LYS A 39 5.10 -5.55 -14.38
N PRO A 40 5.48 -4.46 -15.08
CA PRO A 40 6.50 -3.55 -14.57
C PRO A 40 6.12 -3.07 -13.16
N SER A 41 6.97 -3.37 -12.18
CA SER A 41 6.83 -2.97 -10.78
C SER A 41 8.18 -3.04 -10.07
N ILE A 42 8.27 -2.44 -8.89
CA ILE A 42 9.43 -2.62 -8.02
C ILE A 42 9.71 -4.11 -7.71
N LEU A 43 8.68 -4.95 -7.69
CA LEU A 43 8.84 -6.39 -7.47
C LEU A 43 9.36 -7.12 -8.71
N SER A 44 9.09 -6.67 -9.93
CA SER A 44 9.51 -7.41 -11.14
C SER A 44 11.03 -7.54 -11.25
N ILE A 45 11.77 -6.53 -10.76
CA ILE A 45 13.25 -6.48 -10.81
C ILE A 45 13.95 -7.10 -9.60
N THR A 46 13.20 -7.56 -8.59
CA THR A 46 13.77 -8.20 -7.39
C THR A 46 14.10 -9.69 -7.61
N ASN A 47 14.96 -10.22 -6.73
CA ASN A 47 15.29 -11.64 -6.73
C ASN A 47 14.10 -12.52 -6.29
N TRP A 48 14.15 -13.81 -6.65
CA TRP A 48 13.06 -14.76 -6.35
C TRP A 48 12.84 -15.00 -4.85
N GLY A 49 13.87 -14.89 -4.02
CA GLY A 49 13.73 -15.00 -2.56
C GLY A 49 12.83 -13.90 -2.01
N GLN A 50 13.08 -12.65 -2.41
CA GLN A 50 12.26 -11.50 -2.02
C GLN A 50 10.83 -11.63 -2.56
N LYS A 51 10.66 -12.04 -3.82
CA LYS A 51 9.33 -12.28 -4.41
C LYS A 51 8.54 -13.30 -3.60
N LEU A 52 9.16 -14.42 -3.20
CA LEU A 52 8.50 -15.45 -2.39
C LEU A 52 8.21 -15.00 -0.96
N LEU A 53 9.10 -14.21 -0.36
CA LEU A 53 8.86 -13.61 0.96
C LEU A 53 7.64 -12.69 0.94
N VAL A 54 7.52 -11.84 -0.08
CA VAL A 54 6.37 -10.95 -0.25
C VAL A 54 5.06 -11.72 -0.45
N LEU A 55 5.08 -12.81 -1.24
CA LEU A 55 3.93 -13.70 -1.38
C LEU A 55 3.51 -14.27 -0.02
N PHE A 56 4.49 -14.72 0.78
CA PHE A 56 4.27 -15.33 2.07
C PHE A 56 3.75 -14.34 3.12
N HIS A 57 4.38 -13.16 3.24
CA HIS A 57 3.92 -12.08 4.13
C HIS A 57 2.54 -11.57 3.73
N GLY A 58 2.29 -11.39 2.43
CA GLY A 58 0.97 -11.06 1.91
C GLY A 58 -0.07 -12.10 2.32
N PHE A 59 0.21 -13.39 2.15
CA PHE A 59 -0.71 -14.46 2.53
C PHE A 59 -1.05 -14.42 4.01
N ILE A 60 -0.05 -14.24 4.88
CA ILE A 60 -0.24 -14.16 6.33
C ILE A 60 -1.03 -12.91 6.71
N PHE A 61 -0.68 -11.76 6.13
CA PHE A 61 -1.37 -10.50 6.38
C PHE A 61 -2.86 -10.59 6.04
N PHE A 62 -3.20 -10.99 4.81
CA PHE A 62 -4.60 -11.07 4.37
C PHE A 62 -5.37 -12.21 5.08
N SER A 63 -4.70 -13.32 5.40
CA SER A 63 -5.30 -14.37 6.24
C SER A 63 -5.61 -13.86 7.65
N ALA A 64 -4.70 -13.08 8.25
CA ALA A 64 -4.90 -12.48 9.56
C ALA A 64 -6.08 -11.50 9.55
N VAL A 65 -6.18 -10.64 8.52
CA VAL A 65 -7.34 -9.74 8.34
C VAL A 65 -8.65 -10.53 8.25
N GLY A 66 -8.69 -11.61 7.47
CA GLY A 66 -9.85 -12.48 7.36
C GLY A 66 -10.23 -13.17 8.68
N ILE A 67 -9.24 -13.73 9.38
CA ILE A 67 -9.44 -14.41 10.66
C ILE A 67 -9.87 -13.43 11.75
N LEU A 68 -9.29 -12.24 11.82
CA LEU A 68 -9.70 -11.18 12.76
C LEU A 68 -11.14 -10.74 12.50
N SER A 69 -11.54 -10.58 11.24
CA SER A 69 -12.92 -10.27 10.86
C SER A 69 -13.90 -11.34 11.34
N LEU A 70 -13.53 -12.63 11.16
CA LEU A 70 -14.32 -13.76 11.66
C LEU A 70 -14.34 -13.83 13.19
N LEU A 71 -13.22 -13.51 13.86
CA LEU A 71 -13.14 -13.48 15.32
C LEU A 71 -14.09 -12.42 15.88
N ILE A 72 -14.14 -11.23 15.30
CA ILE A 72 -15.09 -10.17 15.68
C ILE A 72 -16.53 -10.69 15.54
N LEU A 73 -16.88 -11.29 14.41
CA LEU A 73 -18.21 -11.87 14.20
C LEU A 73 -18.53 -13.00 15.19
N TYR A 74 -17.55 -13.84 15.51
CA TYR A 74 -17.69 -14.89 16.52
C TYR A 74 -17.96 -14.29 17.90
N LEU A 75 -17.18 -13.29 18.33
CA LEU A 75 -17.35 -12.62 19.62
C LEU A 75 -18.73 -11.95 19.72
N ILE A 76 -19.17 -11.26 18.66
CA ILE A 76 -20.52 -10.69 18.59
C ILE A 76 -21.58 -11.79 18.72
N SER A 77 -21.38 -12.94 18.05
CA SER A 77 -22.33 -14.06 18.13
C SER A 77 -22.51 -14.61 19.54
N LEU A 78 -21.52 -14.46 20.43
CA LEU A 78 -21.61 -14.93 21.82
C LEU A 78 -22.68 -14.19 22.63
N LEU A 79 -23.04 -12.97 22.22
CA LEU A 79 -24.08 -12.14 22.87
C LEU A 79 -25.51 -12.64 22.60
N PHE A 80 -25.70 -13.54 21.63
CA PHE A 80 -27.03 -13.94 21.17
C PHE A 80 -27.42 -15.39 21.52
N LYS A 81 -28.73 -15.68 21.50
CA LYS A 81 -29.27 -17.04 21.70
C LYS A 81 -28.87 -17.99 20.57
N GLN A 82 -28.95 -19.30 20.82
CA GLN A 82 -28.45 -20.36 19.93
C GLN A 82 -28.94 -20.29 18.47
N ARG A 83 -30.23 -19.96 18.25
CA ARG A 83 -30.77 -19.80 16.89
C ARG A 83 -30.08 -18.66 16.12
N ALA A 84 -29.81 -17.54 16.79
CA ALA A 84 -29.09 -16.43 16.20
C ALA A 84 -27.60 -16.75 15.98
N LYS A 85 -26.95 -17.56 16.83
CA LYS A 85 -25.56 -18.00 16.60
C LYS A 85 -25.39 -18.72 15.26
N SER A 86 -26.36 -19.55 14.85
CA SER A 86 -26.33 -20.21 13.55
C SER A 86 -26.44 -19.23 12.38
N LEU A 87 -27.15 -18.11 12.56
CA LEU A 87 -27.21 -17.04 11.57
C LEU A 87 -25.84 -16.35 11.42
N PHE A 88 -25.19 -16.03 12.54
CA PHE A 88 -23.85 -15.42 12.52
C PHE A 88 -22.80 -16.30 11.84
N VAL A 89 -22.87 -17.62 12.02
CA VAL A 89 -22.00 -18.56 11.30
C VAL A 89 -22.17 -18.44 9.78
N ASN A 90 -23.41 -18.35 9.29
CA ASN A 90 -23.69 -18.17 7.86
C ASN A 90 -23.26 -16.77 7.38
N ILE A 91 -23.50 -15.73 8.18
CA ILE A 91 -22.99 -14.37 7.92
C ILE A 91 -21.46 -14.39 7.82
N GLY A 92 -20.76 -15.23 8.59
CA GLY A 92 -19.32 -15.43 8.49
C GLY A 92 -18.83 -15.82 7.09
N SER A 93 -19.67 -16.42 6.24
CA SER A 93 -19.31 -16.72 4.84
C SER A 93 -19.09 -15.48 3.98
N ILE A 94 -19.48 -14.29 4.45
CA ILE A 94 -19.19 -12.99 3.81
C ILE A 94 -17.68 -12.79 3.68
N VAL A 95 -16.88 -13.18 4.68
CA VAL A 95 -15.42 -12.93 4.69
C VAL A 95 -14.69 -13.66 3.56
N PRO A 96 -14.76 -15.00 3.43
CA PRO A 96 -14.15 -15.69 2.30
C PRO A 96 -14.80 -15.32 0.96
N ALA A 97 -16.10 -15.02 0.94
CA ALA A 97 -16.78 -14.55 -0.26
C ALA A 97 -16.25 -13.19 -0.74
N ALA A 98 -15.96 -12.27 0.16
CA ALA A 98 -15.40 -10.95 -0.17
C ALA A 98 -14.02 -11.07 -0.81
N PHE A 99 -13.14 -11.92 -0.28
CA PHE A 99 -11.85 -12.22 -0.91
C PHE A 99 -12.03 -12.76 -2.32
N LEU A 100 -12.83 -13.83 -2.48
CA LEU A 100 -13.00 -14.47 -3.79
C LEU A 100 -13.68 -13.55 -4.81
N ALA A 101 -14.71 -12.81 -4.40
CA ALA A 101 -15.40 -11.85 -5.27
C ALA A 101 -14.48 -10.70 -5.68
N SER A 102 -13.63 -10.21 -4.77
CA SER A 102 -12.62 -9.19 -5.09
C SER A 102 -11.57 -9.71 -6.06
N THR A 103 -11.10 -10.95 -5.89
CA THR A 103 -10.20 -11.59 -6.87
C THR A 103 -10.85 -11.65 -8.25
N ILE A 104 -12.10 -12.13 -8.34
CA ILE A 104 -12.82 -12.24 -9.62
C ILE A 104 -13.00 -10.84 -10.24
N LEU A 105 -13.37 -9.84 -9.44
CA LEU A 105 -13.51 -8.46 -9.90
C LEU A 105 -12.21 -7.94 -10.54
N LEU A 106 -11.07 -8.12 -9.85
CA LEU A 106 -9.77 -7.69 -10.36
C LEU A 106 -9.35 -8.46 -11.61
N MET A 107 -9.60 -9.76 -11.66
CA MET A 107 -9.30 -10.58 -12.85
C MET A 107 -10.12 -10.14 -14.06
N VAL A 108 -11.43 -9.91 -13.87
CA VAL A 108 -12.32 -9.40 -14.92
C VAL A 108 -11.87 -8.03 -15.39
N ASP A 109 -11.59 -7.10 -14.47
CA ASP A 109 -11.14 -5.74 -14.81
C ASP A 109 -9.82 -5.74 -15.57
N ASN A 110 -8.83 -6.49 -15.08
CA ASN A 110 -7.53 -6.64 -15.75
C ASN A 110 -7.70 -7.24 -17.15
N PHE A 111 -8.56 -8.25 -17.29
CA PHE A 111 -8.85 -8.87 -18.59
C PHE A 111 -9.52 -7.88 -19.54
N THR A 112 -10.56 -7.18 -19.09
CA THR A 112 -11.29 -6.21 -19.93
C THR A 112 -10.39 -5.06 -20.37
N TYR A 113 -9.55 -4.56 -19.46
CA TYR A 113 -8.61 -3.50 -19.79
C TYR A 113 -7.54 -3.97 -20.78
N THR A 114 -7.02 -5.19 -20.59
CA THR A 114 -5.97 -5.73 -21.48
C THR A 114 -6.49 -6.02 -22.88
N VAL A 115 -7.67 -6.63 -23.00
CA VAL A 115 -8.25 -7.07 -24.28
C VAL A 115 -8.97 -5.92 -24.99
N PHE A 116 -9.73 -5.10 -24.28
CA PHE A 116 -10.64 -4.11 -24.86
C PHE A 116 -10.28 -2.64 -24.54
N ARG A 117 -9.24 -2.39 -23.74
CA ARG A 117 -8.75 -1.03 -23.39
C ARG A 117 -9.77 -0.16 -22.63
N PHE A 118 -10.71 -0.78 -21.93
CA PHE A 118 -11.55 -0.10 -20.94
C PHE A 118 -11.63 -0.93 -19.66
N GLY A 119 -11.63 -0.26 -18.52
CA GLY A 119 -11.77 -0.90 -17.21
C GLY A 119 -12.89 -0.27 -16.36
N ILE A 120 -12.97 -0.75 -15.13
CA ILE A 120 -13.86 -0.23 -14.10
C ILE A 120 -13.60 1.25 -13.87
N LEU A 121 -12.33 1.66 -13.74
CA LEU A 121 -11.95 3.05 -13.42
C LEU A 121 -12.26 4.05 -14.55
N ASP A 122 -12.42 3.57 -15.79
CA ASP A 122 -12.80 4.40 -16.94
C ASP A 122 -14.33 4.47 -17.14
N SER A 123 -15.10 3.81 -16.28
CA SER A 123 -16.55 3.65 -16.47
C SER A 123 -17.34 4.80 -15.84
N PHE A 124 -18.30 5.34 -16.57
CA PHE A 124 -19.15 6.44 -16.09
C PHE A 124 -20.63 6.05 -16.06
N ASN A 125 -21.39 6.69 -15.17
CA ASN A 125 -22.85 6.62 -15.09
C ASN A 125 -23.39 5.18 -15.09
N ILE A 126 -24.14 4.79 -16.13
CA ILE A 126 -24.80 3.48 -16.20
C ILE A 126 -23.81 2.30 -16.26
N ARG A 127 -22.63 2.49 -16.87
CA ARG A 127 -21.61 1.43 -16.92
C ARG A 127 -21.08 1.09 -15.53
N ARG A 128 -20.88 2.11 -14.69
CA ARG A 128 -20.50 1.97 -13.28
C ARG A 128 -21.56 1.18 -12.49
N ALA A 129 -22.85 1.50 -12.70
CA ALA A 129 -23.95 0.78 -12.07
C ALA A 129 -24.05 -0.69 -12.55
N LEU A 130 -23.78 -0.98 -13.83
CA LEU A 130 -23.71 -2.34 -14.34
C LEU A 130 -22.58 -3.14 -13.67
N TYR A 131 -21.38 -2.55 -13.50
CA TYR A 131 -20.30 -3.19 -12.75
C TYR A 131 -20.68 -3.47 -11.29
N ALA A 132 -21.37 -2.54 -10.63
CA ALA A 132 -21.88 -2.76 -9.28
C ALA A 132 -22.86 -3.94 -9.22
N LEU A 133 -23.80 -4.02 -10.16
CA LEU A 133 -24.74 -5.14 -10.25
C LEU A 133 -24.01 -6.47 -10.48
N VAL A 134 -23.07 -6.51 -11.43
CA VAL A 134 -22.26 -7.71 -11.71
C VAL A 134 -21.47 -8.12 -10.46
N PHE A 135 -20.84 -7.18 -9.76
CA PHE A 135 -20.13 -7.46 -8.52
C PHE A 135 -21.05 -8.01 -7.43
N LEU A 136 -22.24 -7.45 -7.24
CA LEU A 136 -23.22 -7.96 -6.26
C LEU A 136 -23.70 -9.38 -6.60
N VAL A 137 -23.88 -9.68 -7.89
CA VAL A 137 -24.22 -11.03 -8.36
C VAL A 137 -23.08 -12.00 -8.08
N ILE A 138 -21.84 -11.65 -8.44
CA ILE A 138 -20.63 -12.46 -8.16
C ILE A 138 -20.53 -12.70 -6.65
N PHE A 139 -20.63 -11.63 -5.85
CA PHE A 139 -20.55 -11.69 -4.40
C PHE A 139 -21.64 -12.62 -3.81
N TYR A 140 -22.88 -12.51 -4.29
CA TYR A 140 -23.97 -13.39 -3.87
C TYR A 140 -23.66 -14.87 -4.18
N PHE A 141 -23.16 -15.18 -5.37
CA PHE A 141 -22.77 -16.55 -5.72
C PHE A 141 -21.58 -17.05 -4.90
N CYS A 142 -20.55 -16.23 -4.67
CA CYS A 142 -19.45 -16.57 -3.77
C CYS A 142 -19.95 -16.82 -2.33
N PHE A 143 -20.87 -16.00 -1.83
CA PHE A 143 -21.49 -16.18 -0.53
C PHE A 143 -22.27 -17.51 -0.45
N LYS A 144 -23.08 -17.81 -1.47
CA LYS A 144 -23.82 -19.09 -1.56
C LYS A 144 -22.88 -20.29 -1.65
N LEU A 145 -21.78 -20.17 -2.40
CA LEU A 145 -20.75 -21.20 -2.49
C LEU A 145 -20.17 -21.51 -1.11
N PHE A 146 -19.70 -20.50 -0.37
CA PHE A 146 -19.11 -20.75 0.96
C PHE A 146 -20.15 -21.20 2.00
N SER A 147 -21.39 -20.72 1.90
CA SER A 147 -22.50 -21.22 2.73
C SER A 147 -22.81 -22.70 2.43
N LEU A 148 -22.72 -23.12 1.17
CA LEU A 148 -22.86 -24.52 0.77
C LEU A 148 -21.68 -25.36 1.26
N LEU A 149 -20.44 -24.90 1.05
CA LEU A 149 -19.23 -25.59 1.52
C LEU A 149 -19.24 -25.82 3.04
N LEU A 150 -19.79 -24.88 3.79
CA LEU A 150 -20.00 -25.02 5.24
C LEU A 150 -21.00 -26.12 5.61
N SER A 151 -21.98 -26.40 4.74
CA SER A 151 -22.99 -27.45 4.95
C SER A 151 -22.46 -28.86 4.66
N LEU A 152 -21.38 -28.98 3.87
CA LEU A 152 -20.77 -30.25 3.51
C LEU A 152 -20.04 -30.86 4.72
N LYS A 153 -20.27 -32.16 4.94
CA LYS A 153 -19.57 -32.93 5.98
C LYS A 153 -18.17 -33.34 5.52
N ILE A 154 -17.27 -32.37 5.39
CA ILE A 154 -15.86 -32.63 5.04
C ILE A 154 -15.12 -33.18 6.28
N LYS A 155 -14.21 -34.15 6.09
CA LYS A 155 -13.31 -34.61 7.17
C LYS A 155 -12.58 -33.40 7.74
N ARG A 156 -12.87 -33.10 9.01
CA ARG A 156 -12.38 -31.90 9.67
C ARG A 156 -10.88 -32.05 9.90
N ILE A 157 -10.09 -31.12 9.36
CA ILE A 157 -8.72 -30.94 9.83
C ILE A 157 -8.83 -30.60 11.32
N PRO A 158 -8.13 -31.33 12.21
CA PRO A 158 -8.19 -31.01 13.63
C PRO A 158 -7.66 -29.59 13.81
N LEU A 159 -8.46 -28.75 14.47
CA LEU A 159 -8.19 -27.34 14.74
C LEU A 159 -6.75 -27.10 15.22
N LYS A 160 -6.21 -28.02 16.03
CA LYS A 160 -4.84 -27.99 16.51
C LYS A 160 -3.80 -27.92 15.39
N ILE A 161 -3.95 -28.69 14.32
CA ILE A 161 -3.00 -28.73 13.20
C ILE A 161 -3.05 -27.42 12.40
N GLY A 162 -4.23 -26.88 12.13
CA GLY A 162 -4.37 -25.59 11.43
C GLY A 162 -3.83 -24.41 12.25
N ILE A 163 -4.15 -24.38 13.55
CA ILE A 163 -3.61 -23.36 14.46
C ILE A 163 -2.09 -23.49 14.54
N ILE A 164 -1.56 -24.70 14.72
CA ILE A 164 -0.11 -24.90 14.77
C ILE A 164 0.54 -24.42 13.49
N LEU A 165 0.01 -24.75 12.31
CA LEU A 165 0.59 -24.30 11.04
C LEU A 165 0.55 -22.77 10.87
N VAL A 166 -0.58 -22.12 11.16
CA VAL A 166 -0.71 -20.66 11.01
C VAL A 166 0.11 -19.91 12.05
N VAL A 167 0.09 -20.37 13.31
CA VAL A 167 0.88 -19.78 14.39
C VAL A 167 2.36 -20.03 14.15
N PHE A 168 2.76 -21.24 13.74
CA PHE A 168 4.15 -21.55 13.43
C PHE A 168 4.63 -20.70 12.26
N LEU A 169 3.91 -20.65 11.14
CA LEU A 169 4.31 -19.86 9.98
C LEU A 169 4.32 -18.35 10.27
N GLY A 170 3.31 -17.83 10.99
CA GLY A 170 3.25 -16.42 11.38
C GLY A 170 4.31 -16.01 12.41
N VAL A 171 4.52 -16.83 13.45
CA VAL A 171 5.42 -16.49 14.57
C VAL A 171 6.86 -16.83 14.27
N VAL A 172 7.15 -17.90 13.51
CA VAL A 172 8.54 -18.31 13.24
C VAL A 172 9.15 -17.55 12.07
N VAL A 173 8.35 -17.12 11.09
CA VAL A 173 8.87 -16.47 9.89
C VAL A 173 8.52 -14.98 9.86
N THR A 174 7.25 -14.61 10.03
CA THR A 174 6.83 -13.20 9.90
C THR A 174 7.29 -12.35 11.08
N VAL A 175 7.15 -12.83 12.32
CA VAL A 175 7.54 -12.00 13.48
C VAL A 175 9.05 -11.68 13.49
N PRO A 176 9.98 -12.64 13.29
CA PRO A 176 11.41 -12.32 13.23
C PRO A 176 11.75 -11.38 12.08
N THR A 177 11.18 -11.58 10.89
CA THR A 177 11.45 -10.70 9.73
C THR A 177 10.96 -9.28 9.95
N LEU A 178 9.79 -9.08 10.58
CA LEU A 178 9.31 -7.75 10.95
C LEU A 178 10.18 -7.10 12.03
N ILE A 179 10.62 -7.87 13.03
CA ILE A 179 11.51 -7.37 14.10
C ILE A 179 12.86 -6.97 13.50
N THR A 180 13.47 -7.80 12.66
CA THR A 180 14.78 -7.50 12.05
C THR A 180 14.69 -6.31 11.11
N THR A 181 13.64 -6.23 10.28
CA THR A 181 13.40 -5.09 9.39
C THR A 181 13.22 -3.82 10.20
N ARG A 182 12.39 -3.84 11.26
CA ARG A 182 12.19 -2.67 12.13
C ARG A 182 13.47 -2.26 12.84
N ALA A 183 14.26 -3.21 13.33
CA ALA A 183 15.54 -2.93 13.96
C ALA A 183 16.50 -2.25 12.96
N GLN A 184 16.58 -2.76 11.72
CA GLN A 184 17.38 -2.17 10.66
C GLN A 184 16.92 -0.75 10.29
N GLN A 185 15.62 -0.52 10.13
CA GLN A 185 15.08 0.81 9.85
C GLN A 185 15.36 1.79 10.98
N THR A 186 15.22 1.33 12.23
CA THR A 186 15.52 2.15 13.42
C THR A 186 17.01 2.51 13.47
N GLN A 187 17.87 1.56 13.12
CA GLN A 187 19.31 1.80 13.05
C GLN A 187 19.64 2.85 11.97
N LEU A 188 19.09 2.72 10.76
CA LEU A 188 19.29 3.70 9.68
C LEU A 188 18.85 5.11 10.12
N LEU A 189 17.70 5.23 10.77
CA LEU A 189 17.23 6.52 11.31
C LEU A 189 18.17 7.08 12.38
N ASN A 190 18.64 6.24 13.31
CA ASN A 190 19.56 6.68 14.36
C ASN A 190 20.91 7.12 13.79
N ASP A 191 21.44 6.40 12.79
CA ASP A 191 22.69 6.74 12.11
C ASP A 191 22.61 8.10 11.40
N GLN A 192 21.41 8.51 10.98
CA GLN A 192 21.15 9.85 10.42
C GLN A 192 21.00 10.94 11.49
N ILE A 193 20.36 10.63 12.62
CA ILE A 193 20.08 11.59 13.69
C ILE A 193 21.33 11.85 14.53
N ALA A 194 22.15 10.84 14.78
CA ALA A 194 23.29 10.93 15.70
C ALA A 194 24.29 12.06 15.35
N PRO A 195 24.64 12.32 14.08
CA PRO A 195 25.49 13.46 13.72
C PRO A 195 24.82 14.84 13.88
N LEU A 196 23.48 14.88 13.97
CA LEU A 196 22.68 16.11 13.99
C LEU A 196 22.29 16.53 15.42
N SER A 197 22.52 15.69 16.43
CA SER A 197 22.08 15.93 17.81
C SER A 197 22.60 17.25 18.39
N ASP A 198 23.82 17.64 18.00
CA ASP A 198 24.46 18.86 18.48
C ASP A 198 23.82 20.12 17.85
N LEU A 199 23.31 20.02 16.62
CA LEU A 199 22.63 21.10 15.90
C LEU A 199 21.20 21.36 16.38
N ILE A 200 20.58 20.38 17.06
CA ILE A 200 19.22 20.50 17.60
C ILE A 200 19.18 21.50 18.79
N SER A 201 20.34 22.00 19.23
CA SER A 201 20.45 22.95 20.33
C SER A 201 20.49 24.43 19.88
N SER A 202 19.39 25.14 20.17
CA SER A 202 19.30 26.58 20.50
C SER A 202 19.25 27.68 19.42
N GLU A 203 19.34 27.37 18.12
CA GLU A 203 19.12 28.41 17.08
C GLU A 203 17.74 28.30 16.42
N GLU A 204 17.11 29.46 16.17
CA GLU A 204 15.88 29.53 15.36
C GLU A 204 16.22 29.16 13.91
N LEU A 205 15.87 27.93 13.52
CA LEU A 205 16.06 27.43 12.17
C LEU A 205 15.09 28.12 11.18
N PRO A 206 15.53 28.47 9.97
CA PRO A 206 14.69 29.20 9.01
C PRO A 206 13.60 28.32 8.40
N ASN A 207 12.52 28.92 7.92
CA ASN A 207 11.57 28.18 7.06
C ASN A 207 12.19 27.92 5.68
N ILE A 208 12.03 26.71 5.16
CA ILE A 208 12.57 26.30 3.86
C ILE A 208 11.41 26.05 2.89
N ILE A 209 11.44 26.71 1.74
CA ILE A 209 10.47 26.52 0.66
C ILE A 209 11.23 26.12 -0.61
N LEU A 210 10.98 24.91 -1.09
CA LEU A 210 11.50 24.42 -2.37
C LEU A 210 10.39 24.49 -3.43
N ILE A 211 10.58 25.32 -4.45
CA ILE A 211 9.64 25.47 -5.57
C ILE A 211 10.27 24.84 -6.82
N GLY A 212 9.59 23.85 -7.38
CA GLY A 212 9.95 23.20 -8.64
C GLY A 212 8.92 23.49 -9.74
N SER A 213 9.36 23.39 -11.00
CA SER A 213 8.49 23.41 -12.17
C SER A 213 8.74 22.17 -13.02
N ASP A 214 7.72 21.67 -13.69
CA ASP A 214 7.84 20.60 -14.68
C ASP A 214 7.99 21.19 -16.10
N GLY A 215 8.84 20.59 -16.92
CA GLY A 215 9.04 20.97 -18.32
C GLY A 215 9.56 22.40 -18.57
N LEU A 216 10.18 23.06 -17.59
CA LEU A 216 10.67 24.43 -17.73
C LEU A 216 12.05 24.47 -18.42
N SER A 217 12.21 25.40 -19.36
CA SER A 217 13.48 25.62 -20.07
C SER A 217 14.03 27.01 -19.79
N ALA A 218 15.29 27.09 -19.36
CA ALA A 218 15.97 28.36 -19.12
C ALA A 218 15.98 29.27 -20.37
N SER A 219 16.07 28.70 -21.57
CA SER A 219 16.04 29.46 -22.84
C SER A 219 14.70 30.14 -23.13
N HIS A 220 13.66 29.88 -22.33
CA HIS A 220 12.33 30.49 -22.44
C HIS A 220 11.97 31.35 -21.20
N MET A 221 12.96 31.67 -20.35
CA MET A 221 12.76 32.47 -19.13
C MET A 221 13.42 33.84 -19.26
N SER A 222 12.67 34.93 -19.02
CA SER A 222 13.20 36.30 -19.13
C SER A 222 14.34 36.61 -18.14
N VAL A 223 14.41 35.88 -17.00
CA VAL A 223 15.54 35.99 -16.06
C VAL A 223 16.86 35.47 -16.66
N TYR A 224 16.78 34.62 -17.69
CA TYR A 224 17.92 34.12 -18.48
C TYR A 224 17.95 34.78 -19.87
N GLU A 225 17.52 36.05 -19.96
CA GLU A 225 17.61 36.88 -21.19
C GLU A 225 16.71 36.44 -22.36
N TYR A 226 15.67 35.64 -22.10
CA TYR A 226 14.65 35.39 -23.12
C TYR A 226 13.92 36.68 -23.53
N GLU A 227 13.69 36.87 -24.84
CA GLU A 227 13.19 38.12 -25.44
C GLU A 227 11.80 38.56 -24.91
N ARG A 228 10.98 37.62 -24.44
CA ARG A 228 9.65 37.90 -23.87
C ARG A 228 9.72 37.89 -22.36
N GLU A 229 8.98 38.78 -21.70
CA GLU A 229 8.88 38.85 -20.25
C GLU A 229 8.05 37.70 -19.65
N THR A 230 8.61 36.48 -19.64
CA THR A 230 7.93 35.25 -19.21
C THR A 230 8.05 34.97 -17.71
N THR A 231 9.05 35.53 -17.02
CA THR A 231 9.32 35.25 -15.60
C THR A 231 9.56 36.52 -14.76
N PRO A 232 8.69 37.55 -14.82
CA PRO A 232 8.94 38.85 -14.18
C PRO A 232 9.18 38.77 -12.67
N ASN A 233 8.43 37.92 -11.96
CA ASN A 233 8.59 37.73 -10.52
C ASN A 233 9.93 37.07 -10.16
N ILE A 234 10.37 36.10 -10.96
CA ILE A 234 11.67 35.42 -10.76
C ILE A 234 12.81 36.39 -11.06
N THR A 235 12.69 37.20 -12.13
CA THR A 235 13.66 38.26 -12.44
C THR A 235 13.81 39.25 -11.29
N LYS A 236 12.71 39.69 -10.69
CA LYS A 236 12.77 40.58 -9.52
C LYS A 236 13.45 39.90 -8.32
N PHE A 237 13.10 38.63 -8.05
CA PHE A 237 13.68 37.88 -6.93
C PHE A 237 15.17 37.59 -7.11
N ALA A 238 15.63 37.33 -8.34
CA ALA A 238 17.03 37.04 -8.65
C ALA A 238 17.98 38.20 -8.30
N ASN A 239 17.51 39.45 -8.27
CA ASN A 239 18.33 40.61 -7.89
C ASN A 239 18.80 40.56 -6.43
N ASP A 240 18.03 39.90 -5.56
CA ASP A 240 18.28 39.82 -4.12
C ASP A 240 18.68 38.40 -3.66
N ALA A 241 18.92 37.48 -4.60
CA ALA A 241 19.18 36.06 -4.34
C ALA A 241 20.48 35.57 -5.01
N LEU A 242 20.99 34.43 -4.56
CA LEU A 242 22.02 33.72 -5.30
C LEU A 242 21.41 33.19 -6.62
N PHE A 243 21.78 33.83 -7.73
CA PHE A 243 21.36 33.41 -9.06
C PHE A 243 22.42 32.50 -9.70
N VAL A 244 21.99 31.33 -10.18
CA VAL A 244 22.89 30.35 -10.80
C VAL A 244 22.58 30.26 -12.29
N GLU A 245 23.53 30.74 -13.09
CA GLU A 245 23.44 30.74 -14.56
C GLU A 245 23.54 29.34 -15.16
N ASN A 246 24.31 28.46 -14.52
CA ASN A 246 24.64 27.12 -15.00
C ASN A 246 24.19 26.06 -14.00
N ASN A 247 22.89 25.82 -13.94
CA ASN A 247 22.29 24.73 -13.15
C ASN A 247 21.76 23.64 -14.08
N PHE A 248 22.22 22.41 -13.93
CA PHE A 248 21.88 21.29 -14.80
C PHE A 248 21.13 20.21 -14.02
N THR A 249 20.12 19.61 -14.66
CA THR A 249 19.41 18.47 -14.07
C THR A 249 20.26 17.20 -14.16
N ASN A 250 20.19 16.38 -13.10
CA ASN A 250 20.77 15.03 -13.09
C ASN A 250 19.93 14.01 -13.89
N SER A 251 18.71 14.37 -14.30
CA SER A 251 17.86 13.55 -15.16
C SER A 251 16.80 14.36 -15.90
N ALA A 252 16.62 14.05 -17.19
CA ALA A 252 15.53 14.62 -18.00
C ALA A 252 14.15 13.99 -17.70
N ASN A 253 14.05 13.14 -16.68
CA ASN A 253 12.78 12.57 -16.20
C ASN A 253 12.39 13.19 -14.85
N THR A 254 11.11 13.53 -14.67
CA THR A 254 10.56 14.14 -13.46
C THR A 254 10.93 13.38 -12.19
N VAL A 255 10.73 12.05 -12.15
CA VAL A 255 11.04 11.24 -10.95
C VAL A 255 12.53 11.28 -10.65
N GLY A 256 13.37 10.91 -11.63
CA GLY A 256 14.82 10.91 -11.44
C GLY A 256 15.36 12.28 -11.02
N SER A 257 14.86 13.37 -11.62
CA SER A 257 15.26 14.74 -11.27
C SER A 257 14.91 15.09 -9.82
N ILE A 258 13.67 14.82 -9.40
CA ILE A 258 13.20 15.12 -8.04
C ILE A 258 13.92 14.26 -7.00
N ILE A 259 14.08 12.96 -7.27
CA ILE A 259 14.84 12.06 -6.40
C ILE A 259 16.28 12.56 -6.23
N SER A 260 16.95 12.96 -7.31
CA SER A 260 18.31 13.50 -7.20
C SER A 260 18.39 14.78 -6.40
N ILE A 261 17.43 15.70 -6.56
CA ILE A 261 17.37 16.93 -5.77
C ILE A 261 17.23 16.60 -4.28
N LEU A 262 16.35 15.66 -3.94
CA LEU A 262 16.02 15.35 -2.55
C LEU A 262 17.03 14.42 -1.88
N THR A 263 17.68 13.52 -2.61
CA THR A 263 18.67 12.57 -2.05
C THR A 263 20.11 13.06 -2.16
N GLY A 264 20.39 13.97 -3.09
CA GLY A 264 21.76 14.33 -3.47
C GLY A 264 22.49 13.23 -4.26
N LYS A 265 21.79 12.20 -4.73
CA LYS A 265 22.35 11.02 -5.41
C LYS A 265 21.93 10.96 -6.88
N TYR A 266 22.76 10.37 -7.73
CA TYR A 266 22.39 10.17 -9.14
C TYR A 266 21.27 9.13 -9.27
N PRO A 267 20.37 9.24 -10.28
CA PRO A 267 19.30 8.26 -10.47
C PRO A 267 19.82 6.87 -10.84
N THR A 268 21.05 6.79 -11.37
CA THR A 268 21.74 5.53 -11.64
C THR A 268 22.20 4.81 -10.37
N GLU A 269 22.41 5.56 -9.28
CA GLU A 269 22.76 5.04 -7.97
C GLU A 269 21.51 4.55 -7.23
N THR A 270 20.49 5.41 -7.12
CA THR A 270 19.22 5.09 -6.45
C THR A 270 18.32 4.15 -7.28
N ARG A 271 18.64 3.97 -8.56
CA ARG A 271 17.86 3.20 -9.55
C ARG A 271 16.40 3.63 -9.65
N THR A 272 16.12 4.89 -9.33
CA THR A 272 14.76 5.45 -9.32
C THR A 272 14.66 6.50 -10.41
N LEU A 273 14.19 6.09 -11.60
CA LEU A 273 14.18 6.97 -12.79
C LEU A 273 12.77 7.33 -13.25
N TYR A 274 11.81 6.40 -13.19
CA TYR A 274 10.44 6.60 -13.65
C TYR A 274 9.48 5.66 -12.90
N PRO A 275 8.18 5.99 -12.71
CA PRO A 275 7.26 5.07 -12.07
C PRO A 275 7.17 3.77 -12.87
N PRO A 276 7.25 2.59 -12.23
CA PRO A 276 6.99 2.34 -10.81
C PRO A 276 8.25 2.13 -9.96
N ASP A 277 9.40 2.68 -10.35
CA ASP A 277 10.60 2.64 -9.51
C ASP A 277 10.36 3.41 -8.20
N MET A 278 10.98 2.94 -7.11
CA MET A 278 10.89 3.56 -5.80
C MET A 278 12.23 3.42 -5.07
N LEU A 279 12.49 4.33 -4.14
CA LEU A 279 13.60 4.23 -3.21
C LEU A 279 13.43 3.00 -2.31
N VAL A 280 14.54 2.30 -2.06
CA VAL A 280 14.60 1.08 -1.24
C VAL A 280 15.85 1.09 -0.37
N GLY A 281 15.89 0.24 0.65
CA GLY A 281 17.06 0.13 1.51
C GLY A 281 17.36 1.44 2.22
N SER A 282 18.63 1.85 2.27
CA SER A 282 19.05 3.10 2.91
C SER A 282 18.57 4.35 2.15
N ASP A 283 18.44 4.29 0.83
CA ASP A 283 17.99 5.42 0.00
C ASP A 283 16.57 5.88 0.34
N ALA A 284 15.73 4.98 0.87
CA ALA A 284 14.39 5.31 1.35
C ALA A 284 14.39 6.19 2.61
N PHE A 285 15.56 6.41 3.23
CA PHE A 285 15.74 7.23 4.43
C PHE A 285 16.74 8.36 4.18
N GLU A 286 17.76 8.14 3.36
CA GLU A 286 18.87 9.06 3.05
C GLU A 286 18.47 10.17 2.08
N HIS A 287 17.62 11.07 2.55
CA HIS A 287 17.17 12.24 1.79
C HIS A 287 16.97 13.48 2.66
N PHE A 288 17.14 14.64 2.04
CA PHE A 288 17.03 15.98 2.62
C PHE A 288 15.78 16.18 3.49
N PRO A 289 14.56 15.74 3.09
CA PRO A 289 13.40 15.84 3.98
C PRO A 289 13.54 15.05 5.29
N ALA A 290 14.21 13.89 5.30
CA ALA A 290 14.42 13.14 6.54
C ALA A 290 15.37 13.87 7.48
N ILE A 291 16.43 14.48 6.91
CA ILE A 291 17.35 15.33 7.65
C ILE A 291 16.61 16.50 8.29
N LEU A 292 15.80 17.25 7.52
CA LEU A 292 15.01 18.35 8.06
C LEU A 292 14.06 17.88 9.16
N ARG A 293 13.37 16.76 8.96
CA ARG A 293 12.45 16.23 9.97
C ARG A 293 13.18 15.84 11.25
N SER A 294 14.38 15.28 11.15
CA SER A 294 15.21 14.96 12.33
C SER A 294 15.66 16.21 13.11
N LEU A 295 15.76 17.35 12.44
CA LEU A 295 16.01 18.66 13.04
C LEU A 295 14.75 19.33 13.62
N GLY A 296 13.60 18.66 13.57
CA GLY A 296 12.33 19.15 14.12
C GLY A 296 11.46 19.93 13.15
N TYR A 297 11.80 19.97 11.86
CA TYR A 297 10.93 20.59 10.85
C TYR A 297 9.65 19.80 10.64
N TYR A 298 8.57 20.53 10.36
CA TYR A 298 7.34 19.97 9.83
C TYR A 298 7.37 20.03 8.29
N ASN A 299 7.42 18.87 7.65
CA ASN A 299 7.67 18.78 6.20
C ASN A 299 6.39 18.44 5.43
N VAL A 300 6.05 19.29 4.47
CA VAL A 300 4.87 19.12 3.60
C VAL A 300 5.30 19.11 2.13
N GLN A 301 4.71 18.22 1.35
CA GLN A 301 4.87 18.19 -0.11
C GLN A 301 3.53 18.37 -0.83
N PHE A 302 3.54 19.21 -1.87
CA PHE A 302 2.47 19.29 -2.86
C PHE A 302 3.05 19.00 -4.24
N GLY A 303 2.51 18.01 -4.95
CA GLY A 303 3.03 17.60 -6.25
C GLY A 303 2.16 16.58 -6.97
N THR A 304 2.48 16.33 -8.23
CA THR A 304 1.73 15.39 -9.08
C THR A 304 1.80 13.96 -8.52
N PRO A 305 0.64 13.27 -8.32
CA PRO A 305 0.59 11.88 -7.89
C PRO A 305 1.48 10.97 -8.75
N TYR A 306 2.10 9.97 -8.12
CA TYR A 306 3.04 9.01 -8.72
C TYR A 306 4.37 9.57 -9.25
N TYR A 307 4.42 10.84 -9.67
CA TYR A 307 5.61 11.44 -10.28
C TYR A 307 6.44 12.26 -9.30
N VAL A 308 5.81 12.97 -8.38
CA VAL A 308 6.49 13.79 -7.35
C VAL A 308 6.09 13.35 -5.95
N ASP A 309 5.03 12.56 -5.82
CA ASP A 309 4.52 12.04 -4.56
C ASP A 309 5.56 11.18 -3.82
N ALA A 310 6.04 11.69 -2.68
CA ALA A 310 7.11 11.07 -1.91
C ALA A 310 6.75 9.68 -1.38
N TYR A 311 5.48 9.42 -1.06
CA TYR A 311 5.05 8.09 -0.61
C TYR A 311 5.07 7.10 -1.79
N ALA A 312 4.59 7.53 -2.96
CA ALA A 312 4.65 6.73 -4.18
C ALA A 312 6.09 6.51 -4.68
N GLN A 313 7.03 7.37 -4.31
CA GLN A 313 8.46 7.25 -4.62
C GLN A 313 9.26 6.48 -3.56
N GLY A 314 8.62 6.03 -2.48
CA GLY A 314 9.25 5.19 -1.46
C GLY A 314 10.06 5.94 -0.40
N MET A 315 9.89 7.26 -0.27
CA MET A 315 10.51 8.04 0.81
C MET A 315 9.85 7.72 2.15
N LEU A 316 10.65 7.42 3.16
CA LEU A 316 10.22 7.09 4.50
C LEU A 316 10.79 8.10 5.49
N TYR A 317 9.98 8.45 6.49
CA TYR A 317 10.36 9.39 7.55
C TYR A 317 10.81 10.79 7.06
N GLY A 318 10.56 11.14 5.79
CA GLY A 318 10.91 12.45 5.23
C GLY A 318 9.83 13.52 5.37
N PHE A 319 8.58 13.17 5.07
CA PHE A 319 7.45 14.09 5.06
C PHE A 319 6.41 13.73 6.12
N ASP A 320 5.81 14.74 6.74
CA ASP A 320 4.66 14.61 7.63
C ASP A 320 3.35 14.56 6.84
N GLU A 321 3.30 15.28 5.72
CA GLU A 321 2.15 15.33 4.82
C GLU A 321 2.60 15.38 3.35
N VAL A 322 1.93 14.60 2.50
CA VAL A 322 2.07 14.64 1.03
C VAL A 322 0.69 14.76 0.42
N ASN A 323 0.45 15.80 -0.38
CA ASN A 323 -0.81 16.02 -1.09
C ASN A 323 -2.05 15.99 -0.18
N GLY A 324 -1.99 16.59 1.02
CA GLY A 324 -3.10 16.57 1.97
C GLY A 324 -3.21 15.29 2.79
N LYS A 325 -2.40 14.26 2.49
CA LYS A 325 -2.40 12.98 3.17
C LYS A 325 -1.28 12.92 4.20
N MET A 326 -1.68 12.82 5.46
CA MET A 326 -0.74 12.63 6.56
C MET A 326 -0.03 11.27 6.46
N ALA A 327 1.27 11.23 6.78
CA ALA A 327 2.10 10.02 6.75
C ALA A 327 1.49 8.86 7.55
N TYR A 328 0.96 9.15 8.75
CA TYR A 328 0.33 8.13 9.59
C TYR A 328 -1.04 7.65 9.07
N LYS A 329 -1.59 8.25 8.00
CA LYS A 329 -2.82 7.79 7.30
C LYS A 329 -2.51 7.10 5.97
N ASP A 330 -1.27 7.15 5.50
CA ASP A 330 -0.85 6.44 4.30
C ASP A 330 -0.55 4.96 4.60
N SER A 331 -1.15 4.05 3.81
CA SER A 331 -1.02 2.61 4.06
C SER A 331 0.39 2.09 3.79
N PHE A 332 1.10 2.62 2.80
CA PHE A 332 2.49 2.22 2.54
C PHE A 332 3.38 2.67 3.69
N THR A 333 3.23 3.90 4.17
CA THR A 333 4.00 4.42 5.30
C THR A 333 3.66 3.71 6.62
N GLN A 334 2.37 3.47 6.92
CA GLN A 334 1.95 2.72 8.11
C GLN A 334 2.54 1.31 8.16
N LEU A 335 2.56 0.59 7.03
CA LEU A 335 3.12 -0.76 6.96
C LEU A 335 4.63 -0.73 7.22
N ASN A 336 5.36 0.22 6.63
CA ASN A 336 6.78 0.40 6.93
C ASN A 336 7.01 0.70 8.42
N TYR A 337 6.21 1.57 9.03
CA TYR A 337 6.30 1.87 10.48
C TYR A 337 5.98 0.66 11.37
N ALA A 338 5.14 -0.27 10.87
CA ALA A 338 4.86 -1.54 11.53
C ALA A 338 5.99 -2.58 11.35
N GLY A 339 7.05 -2.27 10.60
CA GLY A 339 8.20 -3.13 10.37
C GLY A 339 8.12 -3.99 9.12
N PHE A 340 7.12 -3.78 8.24
CA PHE A 340 7.13 -4.41 6.93
C PHE A 340 8.23 -3.78 6.05
N SER A 341 8.84 -4.58 5.17
CA SER A 341 9.82 -4.05 4.22
C SER A 341 9.14 -3.13 3.19
N THR A 342 9.92 -2.33 2.46
CA THR A 342 9.41 -1.50 1.35
C THR A 342 8.61 -2.34 0.34
N TYR A 343 9.11 -3.55 0.02
CA TYR A 343 8.48 -4.46 -0.93
C TYR A 343 7.16 -5.04 -0.41
N ASP A 344 7.11 -5.45 0.86
CA ASP A 344 5.89 -5.95 1.49
C ASP A 344 4.85 -4.84 1.59
N SER A 345 5.28 -3.66 2.05
CA SER A 345 4.43 -2.48 2.19
C SER A 345 3.85 -2.05 0.85
N PHE A 346 4.67 -2.01 -0.21
CA PHE A 346 4.21 -1.76 -1.58
C PHE A 346 3.18 -2.80 -2.01
N PHE A 347 3.47 -4.09 -1.86
CA PHE A 347 2.58 -5.16 -2.31
C PHE A 347 1.22 -5.11 -1.61
N ILE A 348 1.22 -5.03 -0.29
CA ILE A 348 0.00 -5.06 0.53
C ILE A 348 -0.82 -3.78 0.28
N SER A 349 -0.19 -2.60 0.34
CA SER A 349 -0.89 -1.33 0.11
C SER A 349 -1.45 -1.25 -1.31
N ASN A 350 -0.68 -1.60 -2.34
CA ASN A 350 -1.15 -1.59 -3.72
C ASN A 350 -2.28 -2.62 -3.95
N SER A 351 -2.21 -3.81 -3.33
CA SER A 351 -3.29 -4.81 -3.42
C SER A 351 -4.59 -4.30 -2.78
N LEU A 352 -4.49 -3.60 -1.64
CA LEU A 352 -5.63 -2.97 -0.97
C LEU A 352 -6.20 -1.84 -1.83
N THR A 353 -5.37 -0.87 -2.22
CA THR A 353 -5.76 0.29 -3.04
C THR A 353 -6.43 -0.15 -4.33
N ARG A 354 -5.89 -1.17 -5.02
CA ARG A 354 -6.50 -1.66 -6.26
C ARG A 354 -7.92 -2.17 -6.04
N VAL A 355 -8.17 -2.93 -4.99
CA VAL A 355 -9.52 -3.40 -4.65
C VAL A 355 -10.41 -2.24 -4.22
N THR A 356 -9.95 -1.40 -3.29
CA THR A 356 -10.76 -0.32 -2.71
C THR A 356 -11.14 0.72 -3.74
N ASP A 357 -10.22 1.13 -4.61
CA ASP A 357 -10.50 2.12 -5.65
C ASP A 357 -11.57 1.60 -6.60
N ARG A 358 -11.52 0.32 -6.97
CA ARG A 358 -12.55 -0.29 -7.85
C ARG A 358 -13.87 -0.44 -7.13
N LEU A 359 -13.88 -0.82 -5.86
CA LEU A 359 -15.12 -0.93 -5.07
C LEU A 359 -15.77 0.44 -4.85
N TYR A 360 -15.00 1.43 -4.39
CA TYR A 360 -15.46 2.81 -4.28
C TYR A 360 -15.94 3.35 -5.63
N HIS A 361 -15.17 3.06 -6.68
CA HIS A 361 -15.55 3.43 -8.02
C HIS A 361 -16.80 2.70 -8.48
N ILE A 362 -17.14 1.44 -8.18
CA ILE A 362 -18.44 0.90 -8.61
C ILE A 362 -19.61 1.37 -7.73
N PHE A 363 -19.36 1.72 -6.46
CA PHE A 363 -20.39 2.09 -5.47
C PHE A 363 -20.62 3.60 -5.29
N PHE A 364 -20.39 4.42 -6.31
CA PHE A 364 -20.71 5.86 -6.27
C PHE A 364 -20.01 6.67 -5.17
N HIS A 365 -18.91 6.15 -4.61
CA HIS A 365 -18.04 6.92 -3.73
C HIS A 365 -17.03 7.74 -4.56
N GLN A 366 -16.72 8.95 -4.12
CA GLN A 366 -15.67 9.77 -4.74
C GLN A 366 -14.31 9.20 -4.32
N VAL A 367 -13.50 8.81 -5.30
CA VAL A 367 -12.07 8.59 -5.09
C VAL A 367 -11.43 9.96 -5.24
N HIS A 368 -11.04 10.57 -4.13
CA HIS A 368 -10.22 11.79 -4.18
C HIS A 368 -8.83 11.35 -4.65
N TYR A 369 -8.48 11.73 -5.89
CA TYR A 369 -7.13 11.60 -6.42
C TYR A 369 -6.23 12.69 -5.86
#